data_AF-A0A854N1P8-F1
#
_entry.id   AF-A0A854N1P8-F1
#
_cell.length_a   1.000
_cell.length_b   1.000
_cell.length_c   1.000
_cell.angle_alpha   90.00
_cell.angle_beta   90.00
_cell.angle_gamma   90.00
#
_symmetry.space_group_name_H-M   'P 1'
#
loop_
_entity.id
_entity.type
_entity.pdbx_description
1 polymer ?
#
loop_
_entity_poly.entity_id
_entity_poly.type
_entity_poly.pdbx_seq_one_letter_code
_entity_poly.pdbx_strand_id
1 'polypeptide(L)'
;QGNVDVADADVTVTVDTVPADLIGAITIPEDLNGDGILNADELGTDGSFNAQVALGPDALDGTVVNVNGVNYTVTAADLANGYITAAIPVTGEGPVAIHAEAVDAQGNVDVADADVTVTVDTVPADLIG
;
A
#
# COMPACT_ATOMS: atom_id res chain seq x y z
N GLN A 1 -0.85 64.95 -14.15
CA GLN A 1 -1.10 64.09 -12.98
C GLN A 1 -0.77 62.67 -13.39
N GLY A 2 -0.06 61.97 -12.51
CA GLY A 2 0.71 60.75 -12.83
C GLY A 2 -0.14 59.54 -13.16
N ASN A 3 0.45 58.75 -14.03
CA ASN A 3 0.01 57.49 -14.62
C ASN A 3 -0.44 56.50 -13.54
N VAL A 4 -1.58 55.84 -13.77
CA VAL A 4 -2.00 54.66 -13.02
C VAL A 4 -1.15 53.50 -13.53
N ASP A 5 -0.05 53.20 -12.83
CA ASP A 5 0.70 51.96 -13.00
C ASP A 5 0.03 50.90 -12.12
N VAL A 6 -0.95 50.21 -12.70
CA VAL A 6 -1.41 48.94 -12.17
C VAL A 6 -0.94 47.89 -13.17
N ALA A 7 0.32 47.50 -13.05
CA ALA A 7 0.71 46.17 -13.46
C ALA A 7 -0.04 45.18 -12.54
N ASP A 8 -1.24 44.80 -12.95
CA ASP A 8 -1.91 43.63 -12.38
C ASP A 8 -1.07 42.44 -12.83
N ALA A 9 -0.16 42.01 -11.97
CA ALA A 9 0.57 40.79 -12.19
C ALA A 9 -0.41 39.65 -11.90
N ASP A 10 -0.96 39.05 -12.95
CA ASP A 10 -1.79 37.86 -12.82
C ASP A 10 -1.00 36.79 -12.04
N VAL A 11 -1.39 36.56 -10.78
CA VAL A 11 -0.89 35.45 -9.99
C VAL A 11 -1.73 34.23 -10.34
N THR A 12 -1.21 33.39 -11.21
CA THR A 12 -1.80 32.09 -11.48
C THR A 12 -1.42 31.13 -10.35
N VAL A 13 -2.40 30.71 -9.54
CA VAL A 13 -2.28 29.58 -8.62
C VAL A 13 -2.78 28.34 -9.34
N THR A 14 -1.92 27.33 -9.48
CA THR A 14 -2.33 26.00 -9.96
C THR A 14 -2.71 25.15 -8.76
N VAL A 15 -3.94 24.66 -8.71
CA VAL A 15 -4.35 23.64 -7.75
C VAL A 15 -4.08 22.29 -8.37
N ASP A 16 -3.28 21.47 -7.70
CA ASP A 16 -3.11 20.08 -8.05
C ASP A 16 -4.05 19.25 -7.17
N THR A 17 -4.85 18.40 -7.80
CA THR A 17 -5.80 17.49 -7.13
C THR A 17 -5.69 16.07 -7.67
N VAL A 18 -4.73 15.80 -8.55
CA VAL A 18 -4.59 14.50 -9.21
C VAL A 18 -3.45 13.78 -8.51
N PRO A 19 -3.70 12.62 -7.86
CA PRO A 19 -2.63 11.82 -7.30
C PRO A 19 -1.62 11.39 -8.36
N ALA A 20 -0.34 11.42 -8.00
CA ALA A 20 0.70 10.69 -8.72
C ALA A 20 0.46 9.17 -8.62
N ASP A 21 0.98 8.40 -9.58
CA ASP A 21 0.89 6.94 -9.59
C ASP A 21 2.06 6.36 -8.76
N LEU A 22 1.87 6.31 -7.44
CA LEU A 22 2.88 5.96 -6.44
C LEU A 22 2.82 4.49 -6.06
N ILE A 23 1.64 3.88 -6.00
CA ILE A 23 1.45 2.49 -5.58
C ILE A 23 0.41 1.78 -6.46
N GLY A 24 0.50 0.46 -6.51
CA GLY A 24 -0.42 -0.39 -7.29
C GLY A 24 -0.96 -1.55 -6.47
N ALA A 25 -1.23 -2.65 -7.15
CA ALA A 25 -1.78 -3.88 -6.56
C ALA A 25 -1.04 -4.38 -5.31
N ILE A 26 -1.82 -4.98 -4.40
CA ILE A 26 -1.34 -5.70 -3.22
C ILE A 26 -1.30 -7.20 -3.54
N THR A 27 -0.22 -7.88 -3.18
CA THR A 27 -0.08 -9.35 -3.30
C THR A 27 0.37 -9.97 -1.99
N ILE A 28 -0.03 -11.23 -1.76
CA ILE A 28 0.34 -12.02 -0.58
C ILE A 28 1.16 -13.22 -1.07
N PRO A 29 2.51 -13.15 -1.07
CA PRO A 29 3.35 -14.22 -1.62
C PRO A 29 3.29 -15.52 -0.81
N GLU A 30 2.87 -15.47 0.46
CA GLU A 30 2.68 -16.66 1.29
C GLU A 30 1.43 -17.48 0.89
N ASP A 31 0.44 -16.90 0.18
CA ASP A 31 -0.66 -17.65 -0.43
C ASP A 31 -0.13 -18.35 -1.69
N LEU A 32 0.58 -19.46 -1.48
CA LEU A 32 1.28 -20.19 -2.53
C LEU A 32 0.33 -20.83 -3.54
N ASN A 33 -0.87 -21.14 -3.10
CA ASN A 33 -1.86 -21.84 -3.90
C ASN A 33 -2.87 -20.89 -4.58
N GLY A 34 -2.98 -19.65 -4.09
CA GLY A 34 -3.76 -18.56 -4.69
C GLY A 34 -5.26 -18.67 -4.44
N ASP A 35 -5.69 -19.35 -3.37
CA ASP A 35 -7.10 -19.49 -3.01
C ASP A 35 -7.61 -18.41 -2.03
N GLY A 36 -6.73 -17.50 -1.60
CA GLY A 36 -7.04 -16.44 -0.66
C GLY A 36 -7.16 -16.93 0.79
N ILE A 37 -6.65 -18.13 1.09
CA ILE A 37 -6.61 -18.70 2.44
C ILE A 37 -5.15 -18.97 2.80
N LEU A 38 -4.70 -18.50 3.97
CA LEU A 38 -3.41 -18.86 4.55
C LEU A 38 -3.61 -20.00 5.54
N ASN A 39 -3.15 -21.19 5.17
CA ASN A 39 -3.11 -22.33 6.07
C ASN A 39 -1.86 -22.31 6.97
N ALA A 40 -1.75 -23.29 7.87
CA ALA A 40 -0.62 -23.37 8.81
C ALA A 40 0.76 -23.50 8.14
N ASP A 41 0.84 -24.18 6.99
CA ASP A 41 2.08 -24.36 6.25
C ASP A 41 2.47 -23.08 5.49
N GLU A 42 1.49 -22.36 4.95
CA GLU A 42 1.66 -21.08 4.24
C GLU A 42 2.01 -19.93 5.19
N LEU A 43 1.34 -19.85 6.34
CA LEU A 43 1.62 -18.83 7.35
C LEU A 43 2.96 -19.06 8.06
N GLY A 44 3.39 -20.32 8.19
CA GLY A 44 4.60 -20.66 8.92
C GLY A 44 4.50 -20.40 10.44
N THR A 45 5.62 -20.06 11.07
CA THR A 45 5.75 -20.04 12.55
C THR A 45 6.08 -18.66 13.13
N ASP A 46 6.28 -17.65 12.31
CA ASP A 46 6.66 -16.29 12.76
C ASP A 46 5.46 -15.45 13.19
N GLY A 47 4.22 -15.90 12.91
CA GLY A 47 2.99 -15.27 13.35
C GLY A 47 2.59 -14.05 12.53
N SER A 48 3.12 -13.91 11.31
CA SER A 48 2.78 -12.84 10.38
C SER A 48 2.82 -13.33 8.94
N PHE A 49 2.18 -12.61 8.02
CA PHE A 49 2.39 -12.80 6.59
C PHE A 49 2.86 -11.49 5.96
N ASN A 50 3.42 -11.57 4.75
CA ASN A 50 3.86 -10.38 4.03
C ASN A 50 2.76 -9.91 3.08
N ALA A 51 2.49 -8.61 3.09
CA ALA A 51 1.78 -7.93 2.04
C ALA A 51 2.80 -7.16 1.20
N GLN A 52 2.88 -7.47 -0.09
CA GLN A 52 3.69 -6.71 -1.03
C GLN A 52 2.80 -5.68 -1.72
N VAL A 53 3.16 -4.41 -1.61
CA VAL A 53 2.47 -3.32 -2.30
C VAL A 53 3.33 -2.92 -3.48
N ALA A 54 2.83 -3.10 -4.71
CA ALA A 54 3.54 -2.70 -5.91
C ALA A 54 3.82 -1.19 -5.90
N LEU A 55 4.99 -0.79 -6.39
CA LEU A 55 5.34 0.61 -6.56
C LEU A 55 4.97 1.06 -7.97
N GLY A 56 4.25 2.19 -8.03
CA GLY A 56 3.95 2.88 -9.26
C GLY A 56 5.19 3.57 -9.87
N PRO A 57 5.10 4.02 -11.13
CA PRO A 57 6.21 4.65 -11.84
C PRO A 57 6.67 5.98 -11.21
N ASP A 58 5.82 6.65 -10.43
CA ASP A 58 6.14 7.92 -9.78
C ASP A 58 6.69 7.72 -8.35
N ALA A 59 6.80 6.47 -7.87
CA ALA A 59 7.39 6.15 -6.58
C ALA A 59 8.88 6.52 -6.53
N LEU A 60 9.31 7.10 -5.41
CA LEU A 60 10.69 7.54 -5.18
C LEU A 60 11.21 7.05 -3.83
N ASP A 61 12.53 7.07 -3.67
CA ASP A 61 13.17 6.81 -2.38
C ASP A 61 12.71 7.87 -1.37
N GLY A 62 12.22 7.42 -0.23
CA GLY A 62 11.58 8.27 0.78
C GLY A 62 10.07 8.45 0.64
N THR A 63 9.42 7.96 -0.43
CA THR A 63 7.94 7.88 -0.49
C THR A 63 7.44 7.09 0.72
N VAL A 64 6.38 7.58 1.36
CA VAL A 64 5.78 6.88 2.52
C VAL A 64 4.49 6.22 2.06
N VAL A 65 4.43 4.90 2.23
CA VAL A 65 3.23 4.08 1.99
C VAL A 65 2.66 3.69 3.35
N ASN A 66 1.40 3.99 3.58
CA ASN A 66 0.64 3.51 4.73
C ASN A 66 0.00 2.17 4.38
N VAL A 67 0.27 1.13 5.15
CA VAL A 67 -0.38 -0.18 5.04
C VAL A 67 -1.09 -0.47 6.35
N ASN A 68 -2.41 -0.56 6.34
CA ASN A 68 -3.25 -0.77 7.53
C ASN A 68 -2.93 0.18 8.72
N GLY A 69 -2.60 1.43 8.44
CA GLY A 69 -2.25 2.43 9.46
C GLY A 69 -0.76 2.47 9.85
N VAL A 70 0.08 1.58 9.32
CA VAL A 70 1.53 1.55 9.56
C VAL A 70 2.28 2.16 8.38
N ASN A 71 3.19 3.09 8.64
CA ASN A 71 3.98 3.74 7.60
C ASN A 71 5.25 2.94 7.26
N TYR A 72 5.46 2.72 5.97
CA TYR A 72 6.64 2.12 5.36
C TYR A 72 7.29 3.14 4.44
N THR A 73 8.57 3.42 4.65
CA THR A 73 9.34 4.31 3.78
C THR A 73 9.97 3.49 2.67
N VAL A 74 9.61 3.79 1.42
CA VAL A 74 10.20 3.22 0.22
C VAL A 74 11.70 3.46 0.24
N THR A 75 12.47 2.40 0.03
CA THR A 75 13.92 2.45 -0.09
C THR A 75 14.38 2.20 -1.53
N ALA A 76 15.65 2.46 -1.81
CA ALA A 76 16.27 2.08 -3.08
C ALA A 76 16.17 0.56 -3.40
N ALA A 77 16.12 -0.30 -2.38
CA ALA A 77 15.96 -1.75 -2.58
C ALA A 77 14.52 -2.09 -3.01
N ASP A 78 13.53 -1.44 -2.41
CA ASP A 78 12.12 -1.63 -2.76
C ASP A 78 11.86 -1.18 -4.20
N LEU A 79 12.43 -0.04 -4.63
CA LEU A 79 12.36 0.42 -6.01
C LEU A 79 12.99 -0.58 -7.00
N ALA A 80 14.11 -1.21 -6.62
CA ALA A 80 14.74 -2.22 -7.45
C ALA A 80 13.91 -3.51 -7.55
N ASN A 81 13.18 -3.87 -6.49
CA ASN A 81 12.26 -5.00 -6.47
C ASN A 81 10.91 -4.67 -7.13
N GLY A 82 10.52 -3.39 -7.16
CA GLY A 82 9.24 -2.90 -7.67
C GLY A 82 8.09 -2.93 -6.65
N TYR A 83 8.37 -3.17 -5.37
CA TYR A 83 7.37 -3.26 -4.30
C TYR A 83 8.00 -3.02 -2.93
N ILE A 84 7.20 -2.52 -1.97
CA ILE A 84 7.54 -2.60 -0.54
C ILE A 84 7.00 -3.91 0.05
N THR A 85 7.56 -4.32 1.19
CA THR A 85 7.05 -5.47 1.97
C THR A 85 6.56 -5.01 3.34
N ALA A 86 5.29 -5.22 3.63
CA ALA A 86 4.66 -4.94 4.92
C ALA A 86 4.35 -6.25 5.66
N ALA A 87 4.95 -6.44 6.84
CA ALA A 87 4.63 -7.58 7.71
C ALA A 87 3.30 -7.34 8.44
N ILE A 88 2.31 -8.17 8.20
CA ILE A 88 0.98 -8.11 8.82
C ILE A 88 0.90 -9.14 9.94
N PRO A 89 0.75 -8.73 11.21
CA PRO A 89 0.66 -9.68 12.32
C PRO A 89 -0.67 -10.43 12.28
N VAL A 90 -0.62 -11.74 12.46
CA VAL A 90 -1.81 -12.57 12.61
C VAL A 90 -2.24 -12.55 14.08
N THR A 91 -3.44 -12.01 14.33
CA THR A 91 -4.00 -11.90 15.68
C THR A 91 -5.06 -12.97 15.99
N GLY A 92 -5.44 -13.77 15.00
CA GLY A 92 -6.39 -14.87 15.10
C GLY A 92 -6.80 -15.42 13.72
N GLU A 93 -7.70 -16.40 13.74
CA GLU A 93 -8.32 -16.97 12.54
C GLU A 93 -9.33 -16.00 11.89
N GLY A 94 -9.60 -16.20 10.61
CA GLY A 94 -10.61 -15.47 9.85
C GLY A 94 -10.04 -14.43 8.89
N PRO A 95 -10.91 -13.58 8.31
CA PRO A 95 -10.52 -12.64 7.27
C PRO A 95 -9.68 -11.48 7.83
N VAL A 96 -8.61 -11.15 7.11
CA VAL A 96 -7.75 -9.99 7.33
C VAL A 96 -7.78 -9.14 6.07
N ALA A 97 -8.26 -7.90 6.19
CA ALA A 97 -8.24 -6.92 5.11
C ALA A 97 -6.92 -6.14 5.11
N ILE A 98 -6.38 -5.88 3.92
CA ILE A 98 -5.20 -5.07 3.68
C ILE A 98 -5.60 -3.90 2.79
N HIS A 99 -5.38 -2.70 3.32
CA HIS A 99 -5.51 -1.44 2.62
C HIS A 99 -4.14 -0.76 2.56
N ALA A 100 -3.82 -0.16 1.41
CA ALA A 100 -2.61 0.62 1.24
C ALA A 100 -2.88 1.95 0.52
N GLU A 101 -2.27 3.01 1.03
CA GLU A 101 -2.33 4.36 0.46
C GLU A 101 -0.97 5.06 0.56
N ALA A 102 -0.67 5.97 -0.35
CA ALA A 102 0.51 6.82 -0.34
C ALA A 102 0.10 8.27 -0.60
N VAL A 103 0.93 9.22 -0.13
CA VAL A 103 0.66 10.65 -0.31
C VAL A 103 1.79 11.28 -1.09
N ASP A 104 1.45 12.01 -2.15
CA ASP A 104 2.43 12.74 -2.96
C ASP A 104 2.92 14.04 -2.27
N ALA A 105 3.85 14.74 -2.91
CA ALA A 105 4.42 15.98 -2.36
C ALA A 105 3.42 17.15 -2.30
N GLN A 106 2.29 17.05 -3.01
CA GLN A 106 1.21 18.05 -3.04
C GLN A 106 0.12 17.71 -2.01
N GLY A 107 0.15 16.51 -1.41
CA GLY A 107 -0.81 16.04 -0.43
C GLY A 107 -1.97 15.25 -1.03
N ASN A 108 -1.91 14.86 -2.30
CA ASN A 108 -2.91 13.98 -2.90
C ASN A 108 -2.66 12.53 -2.48
N VAL A 109 -3.75 11.81 -2.23
CA VAL A 109 -3.70 10.40 -1.81
C VAL A 109 -3.83 9.51 -3.03
N ASP A 110 -2.83 8.66 -3.24
CA ASP A 110 -2.88 7.54 -4.15
C ASP A 110 -3.21 6.26 -3.38
N VAL A 111 -4.13 5.46 -3.90
CA VAL A 111 -4.64 4.25 -3.24
C VAL A 111 -4.34 3.06 -4.12
N ALA A 112 -3.95 1.94 -3.52
CA ALA A 112 -3.73 0.69 -4.25
C ALA A 112 -4.94 0.32 -5.13
N ASP A 113 -4.67 -0.40 -6.22
CA ASP A 113 -5.70 -0.80 -7.22
C ASP A 113 -6.96 -1.41 -6.60
N ALA A 114 -6.79 -2.17 -5.51
CA ALA A 114 -7.85 -2.69 -4.67
C ALA A 114 -7.33 -3.07 -3.28
N ASP A 115 -8.23 -3.02 -2.30
CA ASP A 115 -8.04 -3.70 -1.02
C ASP A 115 -8.03 -5.22 -1.23
N VAL A 116 -7.16 -5.91 -0.50
CA VAL A 116 -7.07 -7.38 -0.51
C VAL A 116 -7.63 -7.94 0.79
N THR A 117 -8.35 -9.06 0.71
CA THR A 117 -8.74 -9.83 1.90
C THR A 117 -8.17 -11.24 1.77
N VAL A 118 -7.46 -11.68 2.79
CA VAL A 118 -6.98 -13.06 2.94
C VAL A 118 -7.61 -13.67 4.19
N THR A 119 -7.93 -14.95 4.16
CA THR A 119 -8.48 -15.65 5.33
C THR A 119 -7.39 -16.46 5.99
N VAL A 120 -7.12 -16.23 7.27
CA VAL A 120 -6.27 -17.13 8.06
C VAL A 120 -7.12 -18.32 8.49
N ASP A 121 -6.70 -19.53 8.12
CA ASP A 121 -7.30 -20.80 8.58
C ASP A 121 -6.20 -21.82 8.90
N THR A 122 -5.64 -21.74 10.10
CA THR A 122 -4.57 -22.65 10.54
C THR A 122 -5.10 -23.90 11.26
N VAL A 123 -6.42 -24.00 11.42
CA VAL A 123 -7.05 -25.10 12.15
C VAL A 123 -7.26 -26.28 11.21
N PRO A 124 -6.76 -27.48 11.53
CA PRO A 124 -7.09 -28.67 10.76
C PRO A 124 -8.60 -28.89 10.73
N ALA A 125 -9.15 -29.17 9.55
CA ALA A 125 -10.56 -29.51 9.41
C ALA A 125 -10.93 -30.62 10.39
N ASP A 126 -11.92 -30.35 11.24
CA ASP A 126 -12.30 -31.28 12.31
C ASP A 126 -12.81 -32.60 11.70
N LEU A 127 -12.17 -33.71 12.08
CA LEU A 127 -12.37 -35.02 11.48
C LEU A 127 -13.36 -35.88 12.27
N ILE A 128 -14.37 -35.28 12.92
CA ILE A 128 -15.35 -36.05 13.70
C ILE A 128 -16.52 -36.48 12.82
N GLY A 129 -16.43 -37.72 12.35
CA GLY A 129 -17.55 -38.57 11.95
C GLY A 129 -17.83 -39.65 12.99
#